data_AF-A0A965D6B3-F1
#
_entry.id   AF-A0A965D6B3-F1
#
_cell.length_a   1.000
_cell.length_b   1.000
_cell.length_c   1.000
_cell.angle_alpha   90.00
_cell.angle_beta   90.00
_cell.angle_gamma   90.00
#
_symmetry.space_group_name_H-M   'P 1'
#
loop_
_entity.id
_entity.type
_entity.pdbx_description
1 polymer ?
#
loop_
_entity_poly.entity_id
_entity_poly.type
_entity_poly.pdbx_seq_one_letter_code
_entity_poly.pdbx_strand_id
1 'polypeptide(L)'
;DAKNNGEAWVEWLTEAGTKRMEADYQHKACAGGVKPEKPADGASADGQVPGTWGACLDYLQSSSELKGLVNTFFDKPMHVVEKCDKSDLSTRGAISFFNLVPTPPGSAVPMVVNPLKEEDAIDGKLQIRVIVCDKGGYPIKVGELEF
;
A
#
# COMPACT_ATOMS: atom_id res chain seq x y z
N ASP A 1 -0.23 1.95 18.74
CA ASP A 1 0.10 3.32 18.27
C ASP A 1 0.32 3.27 16.75
N ALA A 2 0.60 4.41 16.09
CA ALA A 2 0.76 4.45 14.63
C ALA A 2 1.85 3.50 14.10
N LYS A 3 2.92 3.26 14.87
CA LYS A 3 3.99 2.33 14.49
C LYS A 3 3.49 0.89 14.47
N ASN A 4 2.78 0.47 15.53
CA ASN A 4 2.20 -0.89 15.58
C ASN A 4 1.21 -1.15 14.45
N ASN A 5 0.42 -0.14 14.06
CA ASN A 5 -0.46 -0.28 12.90
C ASN A 5 0.37 -0.51 11.63
N GLY A 6 1.42 0.29 11.41
CA GLY A 6 2.33 0.06 10.29
C GLY A 6 2.99 -1.31 10.30
N GLU A 7 3.34 -1.84 11.48
CA GLU A 7 3.93 -3.17 11.63
C GLU A 7 2.94 -4.27 11.21
N ALA A 8 1.67 -4.14 11.60
CA ALA A 8 0.61 -5.05 11.15
C ALA A 8 0.44 -5.03 9.62
N TRP A 9 0.55 -3.85 8.98
CA TRP A 9 0.55 -3.75 7.52
C TRP A 9 1.78 -4.41 6.89
N VAL A 10 2.97 -4.23 7.46
CA VAL A 10 4.20 -4.88 6.99
C VAL A 10 4.10 -6.40 7.11
N GLU A 11 3.63 -6.91 8.24
CA GLU A 11 3.43 -8.34 8.47
C GLU A 11 2.46 -8.93 7.44
N TRP A 12 1.28 -8.31 7.29
CA TRP A 12 0.27 -8.75 6.34
C TRP A 12 0.79 -8.77 4.90
N LEU A 13 1.40 -7.67 4.45
CA LEU A 13 1.92 -7.56 3.08
C LEU A 13 3.07 -8.55 2.85
N THR A 14 3.91 -8.79 3.86
CA THR A 14 5.01 -9.77 3.75
C THR A 14 4.45 -11.18 3.58
N GLU A 15 3.46 -11.58 4.39
CA GLU A 15 2.84 -12.90 4.24
C GLU A 15 2.16 -13.02 2.87
N ALA A 16 1.37 -12.02 2.49
CA ALA A 16 0.69 -11.96 1.20
C ALA A 16 1.66 -12.07 0.02
N GLY A 17 2.79 -11.35 0.05
CA GLY A 17 3.81 -11.37 -0.99
C GLY A 17 4.37 -12.77 -1.28
N THR A 18 4.42 -13.66 -0.27
CA THR A 18 4.90 -15.03 -0.47
C THR A 18 3.93 -15.94 -1.24
N LYS A 19 2.62 -15.65 -1.20
CA LYS A 19 1.56 -16.54 -1.70
C LYS A 19 0.71 -15.93 -2.81
N ARG A 20 0.76 -14.60 -3.02
CA ARG A 20 -0.20 -13.91 -3.91
C ARG A 20 -0.13 -14.29 -5.39
N MET A 21 0.91 -15.00 -5.80
CA MET A 21 1.06 -15.56 -7.16
C MET A 21 0.44 -16.96 -7.31
N GLU A 22 -0.05 -17.56 -6.23
CA GLU A 22 -0.69 -18.88 -6.23
C GLU A 22 -2.10 -18.79 -6.85
N ALA A 23 -2.48 -19.80 -7.64
CA ALA A 23 -3.77 -19.80 -8.35
C ALA A 23 -4.98 -19.74 -7.40
N ASP A 24 -4.87 -20.38 -6.24
CA ASP A 24 -5.88 -20.45 -5.18
C ASP A 24 -5.68 -19.43 -4.07
N TYR A 25 -4.83 -18.42 -4.27
CA TYR A 25 -4.62 -17.35 -3.28
C TYR A 25 -5.95 -16.71 -2.85
N GLN A 26 -6.17 -16.58 -1.54
CA GLN A 26 -7.48 -16.24 -0.99
C GLN A 26 -7.83 -14.75 -1.12
N HIS A 27 -6.84 -13.86 -1.03
CA HIS A 27 -7.06 -12.41 -1.10
C HIS A 27 -7.04 -11.94 -2.56
N LYS A 28 -8.07 -12.31 -3.33
CA LYS A 28 -8.12 -12.11 -4.79
C LYS A 28 -7.87 -10.67 -5.26
N ALA A 29 -8.28 -9.68 -4.48
CA ALA A 29 -8.03 -8.26 -4.80
C ALA A 29 -6.54 -7.89 -4.79
N CYS A 30 -5.73 -8.62 -4.03
CA CYS A 30 -4.29 -8.44 -3.89
C CYS A 30 -3.48 -9.51 -4.65
N ALA A 31 -4.12 -10.33 -5.48
CA ALA A 31 -3.45 -11.38 -6.23
C ALA A 31 -2.50 -10.79 -7.28
N GLY A 32 -1.33 -11.41 -7.43
CA GLY A 32 -0.43 -11.14 -8.54
C GLY A 32 -0.84 -11.91 -9.80
N GLY A 33 -0.17 -11.64 -10.92
CA GLY A 33 -0.46 -12.23 -12.23
C GLY A 33 -1.73 -11.72 -12.92
N VAL A 34 -2.56 -10.94 -12.22
CA VAL A 34 -3.75 -10.28 -12.78
C VAL A 34 -3.35 -8.93 -13.33
N LYS A 35 -3.32 -8.79 -14.66
CA LYS A 35 -3.04 -7.51 -15.30
C LYS A 35 -4.25 -6.58 -15.18
N PRO A 36 -4.07 -5.31 -14.78
CA PRO A 36 -5.12 -4.32 -14.87
C PRO A 36 -5.68 -4.23 -16.29
N GLU A 37 -6.96 -4.51 -16.45
CA GLU A 37 -7.67 -4.27 -17.69
C GLU A 37 -8.37 -2.91 -17.63
N LYS A 38 -8.41 -2.22 -18.77
CA LYS A 38 -9.20 -0.99 -18.86
C LYS A 38 -10.67 -1.34 -18.56
N PRO A 39 -11.36 -0.60 -17.67
CA PRO A 39 -12.80 -0.80 -17.48
C PRO A 39 -13.50 -0.78 -18.85
N ALA A 40 -14.42 -1.72 -19.07
CA ALA A 40 -15.24 -1.72 -20.28
C ALA A 40 -15.96 -0.37 -20.42
N ASP A 41 -16.11 0.12 -21.65
CA ASP A 41 -16.80 1.39 -21.89
C ASP A 41 -18.23 1.32 -21.31
N GLY A 42 -18.50 2.17 -20.31
CA GLY A 42 -19.78 2.21 -19.59
C GLY A 42 -19.82 1.50 -18.23
N ALA A 43 -18.73 0.89 -17.77
CA ALA A 43 -18.59 0.45 -16.37
C ALA A 43 -18.50 1.68 -15.44
N SER A 44 -19.22 1.64 -14.32
CA SER A 44 -19.18 2.71 -13.31
C SER A 44 -17.74 2.96 -12.85
N ALA A 45 -17.38 4.24 -12.71
CA ALA A 45 -16.07 4.69 -12.20
C ALA A 45 -15.83 4.34 -10.72
N ASP A 46 -16.82 3.73 -10.06
CA ASP A 46 -16.85 3.47 -8.62
C ASP A 46 -16.22 2.12 -8.21
N GLY A 47 -15.87 1.26 -9.17
CA GLY A 47 -15.21 -0.01 -8.91
C GLY A 47 -13.72 0.05 -9.23
N GLN A 48 -12.86 -0.20 -8.24
CA GLN A 48 -11.43 -0.29 -8.50
C GLN A 48 -11.11 -1.43 -9.46
N VAL A 49 -10.11 -1.18 -10.32
CA VAL A 49 -9.71 -2.10 -11.38
C VAL A 49 -8.98 -3.30 -10.78
N PRO A 50 -9.42 -4.55 -11.03
CA PRO A 50 -8.70 -5.74 -10.56
C PRO A 50 -7.23 -5.74 -10.99
N GLY A 51 -6.34 -6.23 -10.12
CA GLY A 51 -4.90 -6.25 -10.39
C GLY A 51 -4.18 -4.91 -10.18
N THR A 52 -4.89 -3.90 -9.65
CA THR A 52 -4.28 -2.63 -9.22
C THR A 52 -4.08 -2.56 -7.71
N TRP A 53 -3.17 -1.69 -7.29
CA TRP A 53 -2.94 -1.40 -5.88
C TRP A 53 -4.21 -0.84 -5.21
N GLY A 54 -4.97 0.00 -5.89
CA GLY A 54 -6.23 0.55 -5.38
C GLY A 54 -7.20 -0.57 -4.97
N ALA A 55 -7.47 -1.53 -5.87
CA ALA A 55 -8.34 -2.66 -5.58
C ALA A 55 -7.88 -3.48 -4.37
N CYS A 56 -6.57 -3.73 -4.27
CA CYS A 56 -6.01 -4.38 -3.10
C CYS A 56 -6.18 -3.53 -1.83
N LEU A 57 -5.96 -2.22 -1.92
CA LEU A 57 -6.03 -1.31 -0.79
C LEU A 57 -7.44 -1.20 -0.21
N ASP A 58 -8.47 -1.10 -1.06
CA ASP A 58 -9.86 -1.10 -0.59
C ASP A 58 -10.22 -2.42 0.08
N TYR A 59 -9.80 -3.55 -0.48
CA TYR A 59 -9.97 -4.85 0.18
C TYR A 59 -9.33 -4.86 1.57
N LEU A 60 -8.11 -4.33 1.70
CA LEU A 60 -7.41 -4.25 2.98
C LEU A 60 -8.11 -3.33 3.99
N GLN A 61 -8.72 -2.24 3.52
CA GLN A 61 -9.40 -1.28 4.37
C GLN A 61 -10.85 -1.66 4.70
N SER A 62 -11.50 -2.49 3.87
CA SER A 62 -12.93 -2.84 4.02
C SER A 62 -13.16 -4.26 4.54
N SER A 63 -12.28 -5.20 4.19
CA SER A 63 -12.61 -6.62 4.22
C SER A 63 -11.59 -7.48 4.96
N SER A 64 -10.30 -7.14 4.93
CA SER A 64 -9.25 -7.89 5.63
C SER A 64 -9.25 -7.64 7.14
N GLU A 65 -8.34 -8.32 7.83
CA GLU A 65 -8.01 -8.13 9.25
C GLU A 65 -7.46 -6.72 9.56
N LEU A 66 -6.94 -5.98 8.56
CA LEU A 66 -6.38 -4.64 8.77
C LEU A 66 -7.43 -3.54 8.90
N LYS A 67 -8.68 -3.79 8.48
CA LYS A 67 -9.79 -2.81 8.56
C LYS A 67 -10.08 -2.30 9.97
N GLY A 68 -9.74 -3.10 10.98
CA GLY A 68 -9.97 -2.77 12.39
C GLY A 68 -8.91 -1.85 13.00
N LEU A 69 -7.84 -1.54 12.26
CA LEU A 69 -6.76 -0.69 12.77
C LEU A 69 -7.23 0.77 12.88
N VAL A 70 -7.02 1.35 14.05
CA VAL A 70 -7.47 2.70 14.40
C VAL A 70 -6.29 3.66 14.46
N ASN A 71 -6.43 4.80 13.80
CA ASN A 71 -5.57 5.94 14.00
C ASN A 71 -5.99 6.68 15.29
N THR A 72 -5.23 6.47 16.36
CA THR A 72 -5.49 7.00 17.71
C THR A 72 -5.33 8.52 17.84
N PHE A 73 -4.87 9.24 16.81
CA PHE A 73 -4.84 10.70 16.85
C PHE A 73 -6.21 11.31 16.57
N PHE A 74 -7.07 10.58 15.86
CA PHE A 74 -8.39 11.05 15.44
C PHE A 74 -9.52 10.10 15.85
N ASP A 75 -9.20 8.96 16.47
CA ASP A 75 -10.12 7.87 16.78
C ASP A 75 -10.97 7.46 15.57
N LYS A 76 -10.29 7.36 14.41
CA LYS A 76 -10.86 7.00 13.11
C LYS A 76 -10.12 5.81 12.52
N PRO A 77 -10.73 5.10 11.55
CA PRO A 77 -9.99 4.12 10.77
C PRO A 77 -8.68 4.69 10.25
N MET A 78 -7.65 3.84 10.23
CA MET A 78 -6.39 4.14 9.55
C MET A 78 -6.67 4.58 8.11
N HIS A 79 -6.08 5.70 7.72
CA HIS A 79 -6.21 6.22 6.36
C HIS A 79 -4.84 6.30 5.70
N VAL A 80 -4.85 6.28 4.38
CA VAL A 80 -3.66 6.25 3.53
C VAL A 80 -3.43 7.64 2.98
N VAL A 81 -2.17 8.06 2.93
CA VAL A 81 -1.74 9.34 2.38
C VAL A 81 -0.58 9.12 1.41
N GLU A 82 -0.41 10.02 0.45
CA GLU A 82 0.72 9.96 -0.49
C GLU A 82 2.07 10.18 0.23
N LYS A 83 2.07 11.03 1.26
CA LYS A 83 3.25 11.34 2.08
C LYS A 83 2.83 11.83 3.46
N CYS A 84 3.76 11.76 4.41
CA CYS A 84 3.63 12.50 5.67
C CYS A 84 3.95 13.98 5.46
N ASP A 85 3.13 14.87 6.02
CA ASP A 85 3.28 16.30 5.84
C ASP A 85 3.27 17.05 7.19
N LYS A 86 4.41 17.68 7.53
CA LYS A 86 4.53 18.48 8.76
C LYS A 86 3.71 19.76 8.74
N SER A 87 3.32 20.22 7.55
CA SER A 87 2.46 21.40 7.35
C SER A 87 0.98 21.03 7.28
N ASP A 88 0.65 19.75 7.04
CA ASP A 88 -0.70 19.22 7.12
C ASP A 88 -0.82 18.14 8.20
N LEU A 89 -1.26 18.57 9.38
CA LEU A 89 -1.41 17.70 10.54
C LEU A 89 -2.56 16.71 10.40
N SER A 90 -3.36 16.75 9.32
CA SER A 90 -4.35 15.71 9.04
C SER A 90 -3.69 14.35 8.75
N THR A 91 -2.43 14.34 8.30
CA THR A 91 -1.72 13.09 7.97
C THR A 91 -1.20 12.34 9.20
N ARG A 92 -1.35 12.86 10.42
CA ARG A 92 -0.83 12.22 11.65
C ARG A 92 -1.43 10.83 11.83
N GLY A 93 -0.59 9.84 12.12
CA GLY A 93 -1.01 8.44 12.26
C GLY A 93 -1.50 7.78 10.98
N ALA A 94 -1.40 8.47 9.83
CA ALA A 94 -1.67 7.88 8.53
C ALA A 94 -0.52 6.95 8.10
N ILE A 95 -0.78 6.16 7.06
CA ILE A 95 0.18 5.25 6.43
C ILE A 95 0.42 5.66 4.97
N SER A 96 1.62 5.42 4.47
CA SER A 96 2.02 5.69 3.07
C SER A 96 2.85 4.52 2.54
N PHE A 97 2.67 4.23 1.25
CA PHE A 97 3.30 3.11 0.57
C PHE A 97 4.10 3.62 -0.61
N PHE A 98 5.29 3.06 -0.80
CA PHE A 98 6.17 3.44 -1.90
C PHE A 98 6.70 2.20 -2.62
N ASN A 99 6.68 2.23 -3.94
CA ASN A 99 7.39 1.26 -4.77
C ASN A 99 8.86 1.68 -4.91
N LEU A 100 9.77 0.75 -4.63
CA LEU A 100 11.21 0.92 -4.74
C LEU A 100 11.67 0.26 -6.04
N VAL A 101 11.93 1.07 -7.05
CA VAL A 101 12.34 0.58 -8.36
C VAL A 101 13.87 0.67 -8.48
N PRO A 102 14.59 -0.44 -8.66
CA PRO A 102 16.03 -0.41 -8.84
C PRO A 102 16.38 0.31 -10.15
N THR A 103 17.34 1.23 -10.09
CA THR A 103 17.88 1.88 -11.28
C THR A 103 18.88 0.97 -12.01
N PRO A 104 19.17 1.21 -13.30
CA PRO A 104 20.19 0.46 -14.02
C PRO A 104 21.56 0.48 -13.31
N PRO A 105 22.35 -0.62 -13.35
CA PRO A 105 23.69 -0.66 -12.79
C PRO A 105 24.56 0.49 -13.29
N GLY A 106 25.32 1.11 -12.38
CA GLY A 106 26.15 2.29 -12.68
C GLY A 106 25.44 3.64 -12.47
N SER A 107 24.14 3.65 -12.14
CA SER A 107 23.43 4.85 -11.72
C SER A 107 23.93 5.35 -10.35
N ALA A 108 24.00 6.67 -10.18
CA ALA A 108 24.41 7.28 -8.91
C ALA A 108 23.39 7.09 -7.78
N VAL A 109 22.11 7.00 -8.13
CA VAL A 109 21.00 6.71 -7.20
C VAL A 109 20.60 5.26 -7.44
N PRO A 110 20.70 4.35 -6.46
CA PRO A 110 20.48 2.92 -6.68
C PRO A 110 19.00 2.52 -6.82
N MET A 111 18.09 3.31 -6.23
CA MET A 111 16.65 3.06 -6.29
C MET A 111 15.87 4.37 -6.40
N VAL A 112 14.82 4.36 -7.22
CA VAL A 112 13.80 5.40 -7.26
C VAL A 112 12.69 5.01 -6.30
N VAL A 113 12.25 5.95 -5.48
CA VAL A 113 11.17 5.76 -4.50
C VAL A 113 9.94 6.50 -5.00
N ASN A 114 8.95 5.76 -5.48
CA ASN A 114 7.71 6.32 -6.02
C ASN A 114 6.55 6.05 -5.07
N PRO A 115 5.68 7.02 -4.75
CA PRO A 115 4.43 6.73 -4.07
C PRO A 115 3.62 5.72 -4.87
N LEU A 116 3.07 4.72 -4.20
CA LEU A 116 2.23 3.71 -4.83
C LEU A 116 0.82 4.29 -5.00
N LYS A 117 0.38 4.42 -6.25
CA LYS A 117 -0.90 5.02 -6.64
C LYS A 117 -1.96 3.96 -6.82
N GLU A 118 -3.23 4.36 -6.77
CA GLU A 118 -4.34 3.41 -6.91
C GLU A 118 -4.32 2.68 -8.25
N GLU A 119 -3.85 3.31 -9.32
CA GLU A 119 -3.81 2.72 -10.66
C GLU A 119 -2.57 1.83 -10.91
N ASP A 120 -1.62 1.82 -9.98
CA ASP A 120 -0.38 1.07 -10.15
C ASP A 120 -0.68 -0.43 -10.21
N ALA A 121 -0.12 -1.09 -11.22
CA ALA A 121 -0.27 -2.53 -11.40
C ALA A 121 0.47 -3.28 -10.28
N ILE A 122 -0.20 -4.30 -9.74
CA ILE A 122 0.38 -5.25 -8.79
C ILE A 122 0.49 -6.65 -9.42
N ASP A 123 0.51 -6.76 -10.74
CA ASP A 123 0.59 -8.05 -11.45
C ASP A 123 1.97 -8.72 -11.28
N GLY A 124 3.04 -7.93 -11.16
CA GLY A 124 4.40 -8.38 -10.88
C GLY A 124 4.84 -8.11 -9.45
N LYS A 125 6.05 -8.60 -9.09
CA LYS A 125 6.68 -8.33 -7.79
C LYS A 125 7.00 -6.85 -7.61
N LEU A 126 6.72 -6.32 -6.42
CA LEU A 126 7.02 -4.95 -6.00
C LEU A 126 7.93 -4.98 -4.77
N GLN A 127 8.85 -4.02 -4.68
CA GLN A 127 9.55 -3.75 -3.43
C GLN A 127 8.84 -2.60 -2.74
N ILE A 128 8.06 -2.89 -1.70
CA ILE A 128 7.23 -1.88 -1.02
C ILE A 128 7.94 -1.38 0.24
N ARG A 129 8.01 -0.06 0.40
CA ARG A 129 8.34 0.59 1.68
C ARG A 129 7.07 1.09 2.33
N VAL A 130 6.91 0.77 3.61
CA VAL A 130 5.81 1.22 4.46
C VAL A 130 6.32 2.31 5.40
N ILE A 131 5.65 3.45 5.39
CA ILE A 131 5.91 4.59 6.27
C ILE A 131 4.62 4.93 7.02
N VAL A 132 4.75 5.27 8.31
CA VAL A 132 3.68 5.88 9.08
C VAL A 132 4.04 7.31 9.48
N CYS A 133 3.05 8.16 9.65
CA CYS A 133 3.25 9.54 10.04
C CYS A 133 3.15 9.71 11.55
N ASP A 134 4.17 10.29 12.16
CA ASP A 134 4.20 10.52 13.60
C ASP A 134 3.28 11.68 14.03
N LYS A 135 3.31 12.03 15.32
CA LYS A 135 2.56 13.16 15.88
C LYS A 135 2.92 14.50 15.23
N GLY A 136 4.12 14.68 14.73
CA GLY A 136 4.57 15.90 14.05
C GLY A 136 4.29 15.91 12.55
N GLY A 137 3.74 14.84 11.98
CA GLY A 137 3.65 14.67 10.52
C GLY A 137 4.99 14.27 9.89
N TYR A 138 5.95 13.77 10.67
CA TYR A 138 7.21 13.25 10.16
C TYR A 138 7.08 11.78 9.77
N PRO A 139 7.77 11.35 8.70
CA PRO A 139 7.75 9.96 8.28
C PRO A 139 8.59 9.09 9.22
N ILE A 140 8.00 7.98 9.67
CA ILE A 140 8.69 6.87 10.34
C ILE A 140 8.70 5.70 9.37
N LYS A 141 9.89 5.27 8.93
CA LYS A 141 10.03 4.03 8.14
C LYS A 141 9.74 2.84 9.04
N VAL A 142 8.72 2.07 8.69
CA VAL A 142 8.34 0.86 9.45
C VAL A 142 9.05 -0.37 8.88
N GLY A 143 9.02 -0.53 7.56
CA GLY A 143 9.63 -1.68 6.90
C GLY A 143 9.77 -1.51 5.39
N GLU A 144 10.56 -2.40 4.80
CA GLU A 144 10.65 -2.62 3.36
C GLU A 144 10.48 -4.13 3.12
N LEU A 145 9.68 -4.51 2.14
CA LEU A 145 9.28 -5.90 1.89
C LEU A 145 9.11 -6.16 0.39
N GLU A 146 9.25 -7.42 0.00
CA GLU A 146 8.83 -7.89 -1.33
C GLU A 146 7.34 -8.24 -1.25
N PHE A 147 6.54 -7.61 -2.10
CA PHE A 147 5.13 -7.89 -2.30
C PHE A 147 4.96 -8.47 -3.68
#